data_AF-A0A6J3GVI6-F1
#
_entry.id   AF-A0A6J3GVI6-F1
#
_cell.length_a   1.000
_cell.length_b   1.000
_cell.length_c   1.000
_cell.angle_alpha   90.00
_cell.angle_beta   90.00
_cell.angle_gamma   90.00
#
_symmetry.space_group_name_H-M   'P 1'
#
loop_
_entity.id
_entity.type
_entity.pdbx_description
1 polymer ?
#
loop_
_entity_poly.entity_id
_entity_poly.type
_entity_poly.pdbx_seq_one_letter_code
_entity_poly.pdbx_strand_id
1 'polypeptide(L)'
;MPLESSSSSMPLSCRSLLPSIPHNTNPSPPPMSYITSQEMKCVLHWFANWSGPQRERFLEDLVAKAVPGKLQPLLNSLEQLSVSGANRPPSIFECQLYLWDQWFRGWAEQERNEFVRQLEFSEPDFVAKFYQAVAATAGKD
;
A
#
# COMPACT_ATOMS: atom_id res chain seq x y z
N MET A 1 54.72 -33.12 42.01
CA MET A 1 54.20 -31.91 41.33
C MET A 1 55.40 -31.01 41.12
N PRO A 2 55.72 -30.65 39.86
CA PRO A 2 54.92 -29.72 39.06
C PRO A 2 54.40 -30.32 37.74
N LEU A 3 53.41 -29.63 37.16
CA LEU A 3 52.77 -29.88 35.88
C LEU A 3 53.69 -29.44 34.74
N GLU A 4 53.91 -30.32 33.75
CA GLU A 4 54.48 -29.96 32.46
C GLU A 4 53.52 -30.37 31.35
N SER A 5 53.29 -29.39 30.49
CA SER A 5 52.39 -29.30 29.35
C SER A 5 52.47 -30.47 28.36
N SER A 6 51.34 -30.78 27.73
CA SER A 6 51.33 -31.42 26.41
C SER A 6 50.24 -30.79 25.55
N SER A 7 50.65 -29.82 24.74
CA SER A 7 49.95 -29.33 23.57
C SER A 7 49.88 -30.44 22.53
N SER A 8 48.70 -30.74 22.01
CA SER A 8 48.54 -31.52 20.78
C SER A 8 47.91 -30.66 19.71
N SER A 9 48.55 -30.69 18.54
CA SER A 9 48.42 -29.77 17.42
C SER A 9 48.04 -30.59 16.18
N MET A 10 46.95 -30.17 15.52
CA MET A 10 46.59 -30.34 14.08
C MET A 10 46.10 -31.73 13.59
N PRO A 11 45.33 -31.83 12.47
CA PRO A 11 45.24 -30.85 11.37
C PRO A 11 43.84 -30.48 10.81
N LEU A 12 43.89 -29.37 10.06
CA LEU A 12 42.89 -28.83 9.13
C LEU A 12 42.68 -29.74 7.91
N SER A 13 41.43 -30.05 7.57
CA SER A 13 40.89 -30.29 6.21
C SER A 13 39.41 -30.65 6.34
N CYS A 14 38.44 -30.17 5.56
CA CYS A 14 38.46 -29.80 4.16
C CYS A 14 37.64 -28.52 3.95
N ARG A 15 38.23 -27.49 3.33
CA ARG A 15 37.45 -26.41 2.71
C ARG A 15 36.98 -26.91 1.36
N SER A 16 35.72 -27.33 1.26
CA SER A 16 35.05 -27.52 -0.03
C SER A 16 34.91 -26.16 -0.72
N LEU A 17 35.77 -25.91 -1.70
CA LEU A 17 35.65 -24.81 -2.64
C LEU A 17 34.43 -25.05 -3.53
N LEU A 18 33.27 -24.53 -3.14
CA LEU A 18 32.16 -24.30 -4.06
C LEU A 18 32.34 -22.92 -4.70
N PRO A 19 32.23 -22.79 -6.04
CA PRO A 19 32.24 -21.49 -6.69
C PRO A 19 31.06 -20.67 -6.20
N SER A 20 31.34 -19.54 -5.54
CA SER A 20 30.32 -18.58 -5.12
C SER A 20 29.73 -17.96 -6.39
N ILE A 21 28.51 -18.38 -6.75
CA ILE A 21 27.69 -17.63 -7.71
C ILE A 21 27.52 -16.23 -7.12
N PRO A 22 27.83 -15.14 -7.84
CA PRO A 22 27.46 -13.81 -7.39
C PRO A 22 25.94 -13.73 -7.42
N HIS A 23 25.31 -14.04 -6.29
CA HIS A 23 23.91 -13.73 -6.05
C HIS A 23 23.81 -12.22 -6.13
N ASN A 24 23.18 -11.74 -7.20
CA ASN A 24 22.74 -10.37 -7.33
C ASN A 24 21.79 -10.09 -6.17
N THR A 25 22.35 -9.60 -5.06
CA THR A 25 21.64 -9.40 -3.81
C THR A 25 20.94 -8.05 -3.92
N ASN A 26 19.99 -7.96 -4.85
CA ASN A 26 18.93 -6.98 -4.71
C ASN A 26 18.14 -7.44 -3.48
N PRO A 27 18.12 -6.65 -2.39
CA PRO A 27 17.25 -6.97 -1.27
C PRO A 27 15.83 -7.05 -1.82
N SER A 28 15.19 -8.22 -1.68
CA SER A 28 13.75 -8.29 -1.86
C SER A 28 13.14 -7.18 -0.99
N PRO A 29 12.21 -6.37 -1.51
CA PRO A 29 11.55 -5.38 -0.69
C PRO A 29 11.00 -6.07 0.56
N PRO A 30 11.09 -5.43 1.73
CA PRO A 30 10.60 -6.01 2.97
C PRO A 30 9.13 -6.38 2.80
N PRO A 31 8.71 -7.56 3.29
CA PRO A 31 7.32 -7.98 3.19
C PRO A 31 6.43 -6.93 3.86
N MET A 32 5.30 -6.61 3.23
CA MET A 32 4.33 -5.67 3.81
C MET A 32 3.91 -6.11 5.21
N SER A 33 3.65 -5.14 6.08
CA SER A 33 3.23 -5.44 7.45
C SER A 33 1.91 -6.23 7.46
N TYR A 34 1.75 -7.10 8.45
CA TYR A 34 0.49 -7.83 8.62
C TYR A 34 -0.71 -6.87 8.76
N ILE A 35 -0.53 -5.76 9.47
CA ILE A 35 -1.58 -4.75 9.70
C ILE A 35 -2.00 -4.14 8.36
N THR A 36 -1.05 -3.62 7.58
CA THR A 36 -1.31 -3.05 6.24
C THR A 36 -2.04 -4.05 5.35
N SER A 37 -1.62 -5.33 5.38
CA SER A 37 -2.28 -6.39 4.60
C SER A 37 -3.75 -6.60 5.00
N GLN A 38 -4.08 -6.51 6.29
CA GLN A 38 -5.46 -6.63 6.75
C GLN A 38 -6.29 -5.39 6.38
N GLU A 39 -5.72 -4.20 6.50
CA GLU A 39 -6.37 -2.94 6.09
C GLU A 39 -6.73 -3.00 4.60
N MET A 40 -5.81 -3.40 3.72
CA MET A 40 -6.07 -3.58 2.29
C MET A 40 -7.19 -4.58 2.01
N LYS A 41 -7.14 -5.77 2.63
CA LYS A 41 -8.19 -6.78 2.48
C LYS A 41 -9.56 -6.25 2.92
N CYS A 42 -9.58 -5.45 3.99
CA CYS A 42 -10.80 -4.83 4.48
C CYS A 42 -11.41 -3.89 3.45
N VAL A 43 -10.58 -3.02 2.85
CA VAL A 43 -11.04 -2.06 1.83
C VAL A 43 -11.47 -2.77 0.55
N LEU A 44 -10.73 -3.78 0.09
CA LEU A 44 -11.11 -4.59 -1.07
C LEU A 44 -12.44 -5.30 -0.85
N HIS A 45 -12.67 -5.81 0.37
CA HIS A 45 -13.94 -6.41 0.73
C HIS A 45 -15.08 -5.37 0.70
N TRP A 46 -14.89 -4.19 1.29
CA TRP A 46 -15.89 -3.12 1.21
C TRP A 46 -16.20 -2.72 -0.24
N PHE A 47 -15.17 -2.58 -1.07
CA PHE A 47 -15.30 -2.23 -2.48
C PHE A 47 -16.17 -3.22 -3.24
N ALA A 48 -15.98 -4.53 -3.00
CA ALA A 48 -16.80 -5.57 -3.61
C ALA A 48 -18.30 -5.39 -3.27
N ASN A 49 -18.61 -4.87 -2.09
CA ASN A 49 -19.96 -4.62 -1.61
C ASN A 49 -20.53 -3.24 -1.94
N TRP A 50 -19.73 -2.33 -2.52
CA TRP A 50 -20.18 -1.00 -2.91
C TRP A 50 -21.01 -1.00 -4.19
N SER A 51 -22.04 -0.15 -4.20
CA SER A 51 -22.84 0.17 -5.38
C SER A 51 -22.04 0.97 -6.42
N GLY A 52 -22.54 1.03 -7.66
CA GLY A 52 -21.92 1.82 -8.75
C GLY A 52 -21.58 3.26 -8.34
N PRO A 53 -22.52 4.05 -7.80
CA PRO A 53 -22.24 5.41 -7.35
C PRO A 53 -21.19 5.51 -6.24
N GLN A 54 -21.16 4.54 -5.33
CA GLN A 54 -20.13 4.48 -4.28
C GLN A 54 -18.74 4.20 -4.84
N ARG A 55 -18.64 3.31 -5.83
CA ARG A 55 -17.39 3.03 -6.56
C ARG A 55 -16.93 4.26 -7.35
N GLU A 56 -17.84 4.98 -8.01
CA GLU A 56 -17.53 6.24 -8.69
C GLU A 56 -16.99 7.29 -7.72
N ARG A 57 -17.62 7.45 -6.55
CA ARG A 57 -17.13 8.37 -5.52
C ARG A 57 -15.73 7.97 -5.03
N PHE A 58 -15.50 6.69 -4.79
CA PHE A 58 -14.18 6.19 -4.39
C PHE A 58 -13.11 6.41 -5.47
N LEU A 59 -13.47 6.30 -6.75
CA LEU A 59 -12.58 6.58 -7.87
C LEU A 59 -12.08 8.04 -7.83
N GLU A 60 -12.98 9.00 -7.60
CA GLU A 60 -12.63 10.42 -7.47
C GLU A 60 -11.60 10.63 -6.35
N ASP A 61 -11.86 10.04 -5.18
CA ASP A 61 -10.98 10.16 -4.02
C ASP A 61 -9.60 9.49 -4.27
N LEU A 62 -9.58 8.35 -4.97
CA LEU A 62 -8.34 7.65 -5.33
C LEU A 62 -7.51 8.44 -6.35
N VAL A 63 -8.15 9.02 -7.37
CA VAL A 63 -7.49 9.92 -8.35
C VAL A 63 -6.92 11.14 -7.64
N ALA A 64 -7.68 11.75 -6.74
CA ALA A 64 -7.21 12.91 -5.99
C ALA A 64 -5.99 12.63 -5.11
N LYS A 65 -5.86 11.39 -4.63
CA LYS A 65 -4.68 10.90 -3.90
C LYS A 65 -3.48 10.61 -4.80
N ALA A 66 -3.71 10.24 -6.06
CA ALA A 66 -2.66 9.90 -7.02
C ALA A 66 -2.06 11.13 -7.74
N VAL A 67 -2.78 12.26 -7.79
CA VAL A 67 -2.35 13.47 -8.49
C VAL A 67 -1.85 14.53 -7.47
N PRO A 68 -0.54 14.71 -7.30
CA PRO A 68 -0.01 15.73 -6.42
C PRO A 68 -0.30 17.13 -6.97
N GLY A 69 -0.93 18.00 -6.17
CA GLY A 69 -0.89 19.46 -6.37
C GLY A 69 -2.18 20.19 -6.74
N LYS A 70 -3.31 19.54 -7.03
CA LYS A 70 -4.55 20.26 -7.43
C LYS A 70 -5.76 20.12 -6.48
N LEU A 71 -5.78 19.19 -5.51
CA LEU A 71 -7.00 18.88 -4.74
C LEU A 71 -6.92 18.89 -3.21
N GLN A 72 -5.72 18.96 -2.59
CA GLN A 72 -5.65 18.99 -1.11
C GLN A 72 -6.38 20.18 -0.46
N PRO A 73 -6.31 21.42 -0.99
CA PRO A 73 -7.05 22.53 -0.38
C PRO A 73 -8.57 22.41 -0.55
N LEU A 74 -9.01 21.86 -1.69
CA LEU A 74 -10.43 21.77 -2.04
C LEU A 74 -11.13 20.61 -1.32
N LEU A 75 -10.48 19.44 -1.18
CA LEU A 75 -11.01 18.32 -0.39
C LEU A 75 -11.16 18.70 1.08
N ASN A 76 -10.14 19.33 1.67
CA ASN A 76 -10.22 19.84 3.05
C ASN A 76 -11.33 20.89 3.21
N SER A 77 -11.54 21.75 2.20
CA SER A 77 -12.61 22.76 2.22
C SER A 77 -14.00 22.15 2.04
N LEU A 78 -14.13 21.08 1.24
CA LEU A 78 -15.38 20.34 1.03
C LEU A 78 -15.76 19.50 2.26
N GLU A 79 -14.80 18.88 2.93
CA GLU A 79 -15.01 18.20 4.22
C GLU A 79 -15.52 19.20 5.28
N GLN A 80 -14.94 20.40 5.34
CA GLN A 80 -15.40 21.49 6.21
C GLN A 80 -16.78 22.06 5.82
N LEU A 81 -17.15 22.00 4.54
CA LEU A 81 -18.47 22.43 4.04
C LEU A 81 -19.54 21.32 4.10
N SER A 82 -19.16 20.05 4.25
CA SER A 82 -20.09 18.90 4.37
C SER A 82 -20.87 18.85 5.69
N VAL A 83 -20.80 19.91 6.51
CA VAL A 83 -21.69 20.17 7.65
C VAL A 83 -23.11 20.55 7.19
N SER A 84 -23.58 20.00 6.07
CA SER A 84 -24.99 20.09 5.63
C SER A 84 -25.82 18.91 6.12
N GLY A 85 -25.35 18.20 7.16
CA GLY A 85 -26.01 17.02 7.72
C GLY A 85 -25.79 16.82 9.22
N ALA A 86 -25.50 17.87 9.99
CA ALA A 86 -25.08 17.82 11.40
C ALA A 86 -26.01 17.05 12.38
N ASN A 87 -27.20 16.62 11.94
CA ASN A 87 -28.17 15.85 12.72
C ASN A 87 -28.36 14.40 12.26
N ARG A 88 -27.65 13.92 11.22
CA ARG A 88 -27.75 12.53 10.74
C ARG A 88 -26.44 11.79 11.04
N PRO A 89 -26.48 10.58 11.64
CA PRO A 89 -25.29 9.76 11.78
C PRO A 89 -24.70 9.45 10.41
N PRO A 90 -23.37 9.40 10.27
CA PRO A 90 -22.73 9.06 9.00
C PRO A 90 -23.19 7.67 8.54
N SER A 91 -23.32 7.52 7.23
CA SER A 91 -23.55 6.23 6.60
C SER A 91 -22.35 5.30 6.80
N ILE A 92 -22.60 3.98 6.73
CA ILE A 92 -21.52 2.98 6.80
C ILE A 92 -20.44 3.22 5.75
N PHE A 93 -20.84 3.68 4.56
CA PHE A 93 -19.92 4.00 3.47
C PHE A 93 -19.00 5.17 3.82
N GLU A 94 -19.52 6.23 4.43
CA GLU A 94 -18.71 7.36 4.89
C GLU A 94 -17.72 6.93 5.97
N CYS A 95 -18.13 6.07 6.91
CA CYS A 95 -17.24 5.48 7.91
C CYS A 95 -16.13 4.64 7.26
N GLN A 96 -16.46 3.85 6.23
CA GLN A 96 -15.49 3.04 5.49
C GLN A 96 -14.47 3.91 4.73
N LEU A 97 -14.93 4.96 4.04
CA LEU A 97 -14.05 5.90 3.35
C LEU A 97 -13.14 6.65 4.32
N TYR A 98 -13.66 7.05 5.48
CA TYR A 98 -12.85 7.70 6.52
C TYR A 98 -11.72 6.79 7.01
N LEU A 99 -12.03 5.53 7.32
CA LEU A 99 -11.01 4.55 7.74
C LEU A 99 -9.97 4.31 6.63
N TRP A 100 -10.43 4.11 5.39
CA TRP A 100 -9.52 3.97 4.26
C TRP A 100 -8.62 5.20 4.08
N ASP A 101 -9.15 6.42 4.21
CA ASP A 101 -8.34 7.63 4.11
C ASP A 101 -7.23 7.68 5.15
N GLN A 102 -7.55 7.32 6.40
CA GLN A 102 -6.56 7.25 7.47
C GLN A 102 -5.47 6.20 7.19
N TRP A 103 -5.87 4.99 6.80
CA TRP A 103 -4.94 3.91 6.46
C TRP A 103 -4.05 4.28 5.27
N PHE A 104 -4.66 4.75 4.17
CA PHE A 104 -3.96 5.09 2.93
C PHE A 104 -2.90 6.18 3.13
N ARG A 105 -3.17 7.18 4.00
CA ARG A 105 -2.17 8.19 4.37
C ARG A 105 -0.99 7.60 5.13
N GLY A 106 -1.25 6.62 6.00
CA GLY A 106 -0.22 5.90 6.75
C GLY A 106 0.61 4.93 5.90
N TRP A 107 0.06 4.46 4.79
CA TRP A 107 0.75 3.54 3.87
C TRP A 107 1.91 4.21 3.15
N ALA A 108 3.01 3.47 3.02
CA ALA A 108 4.12 3.81 2.14
C ALA A 108 3.69 3.73 0.66
N GLU A 109 4.46 4.34 -0.23
CA GLU A 109 4.16 4.34 -1.67
C GLU A 109 4.06 2.93 -2.24
N GLN A 110 4.95 2.02 -1.83
CA GLN A 110 4.94 0.62 -2.26
C GLN A 110 3.65 -0.08 -1.85
N GLU A 111 3.15 0.21 -0.64
CA GLU A 111 1.89 -0.34 -0.14
C GLU A 111 0.69 0.22 -0.92
N ARG A 112 0.67 1.53 -1.20
CA ARG A 112 -0.37 2.14 -2.04
C ARG A 112 -0.40 1.54 -3.45
N ASN A 113 0.77 1.31 -4.04
CA ASN A 113 0.90 0.67 -5.35
C ASN A 113 0.41 -0.78 -5.32
N GLU A 114 0.71 -1.53 -4.26
CA GLU A 114 0.23 -2.90 -4.08
C GLU A 114 -1.30 -2.96 -3.92
N PHE A 115 -1.90 -1.99 -3.24
CA PHE A 115 -3.35 -1.88 -3.16
C PHE A 115 -3.99 -1.68 -4.55
N VAL A 116 -3.44 -0.78 -5.37
CA VAL A 116 -3.92 -0.56 -6.75
C VAL A 116 -3.72 -1.82 -7.60
N ARG A 117 -2.59 -2.54 -7.44
CA ARG A 117 -2.33 -3.81 -8.12
C ARG A 117 -3.36 -4.89 -7.75
N GLN A 118 -3.76 -4.97 -6.48
CA GLN A 118 -4.80 -5.91 -6.06
C GLN A 118 -6.17 -5.54 -6.62
N LEU A 119 -6.50 -4.24 -6.65
CA LEU A 119 -7.71 -3.76 -7.33
C LEU A 119 -7.68 -4.10 -8.83
N GLU A 120 -6.54 -3.96 -9.50
CA GLU A 120 -6.41 -4.26 -10.93
C GLU A 120 -6.66 -5.74 -11.22
N PHE A 121 -6.17 -6.61 -10.34
CA PHE A 121 -6.38 -8.05 -10.45
C PHE A 121 -7.86 -8.43 -10.30
N SER A 122 -8.58 -7.81 -9.37
CA SER A 122 -10.00 -8.14 -9.13
C SER A 122 -10.97 -7.38 -10.03
N GLU A 123 -10.65 -6.15 -10.38
CA GLU A 123 -11.55 -5.14 -10.96
C GLU A 123 -10.82 -4.31 -12.04
N PRO A 124 -10.40 -4.94 -13.15
CA PRO A 124 -9.57 -4.31 -14.17
C PRO A 124 -10.25 -3.11 -14.84
N ASP A 125 -11.56 -3.16 -15.06
CA ASP A 125 -12.32 -2.06 -15.67
C ASP A 125 -12.35 -0.81 -14.78
N PHE A 126 -12.40 -1.01 -13.45
CA PHE A 126 -12.33 0.09 -12.49
C PHE A 126 -10.94 0.76 -12.54
N VAL A 127 -9.88 -0.04 -12.54
CA VAL A 127 -8.51 0.49 -12.56
C VAL A 127 -8.16 1.12 -13.91
N ALA A 128 -8.70 0.62 -15.02
CA ALA A 128 -8.58 1.28 -16.32
C ALA A 128 -9.17 2.70 -16.29
N LYS A 129 -10.33 2.89 -15.67
CA LYS A 129 -10.93 4.23 -15.46
C LYS A 129 -10.05 5.12 -14.59
N PHE A 130 -9.45 4.56 -13.54
CA PHE A 130 -8.49 5.27 -12.68
C PHE A 130 -7.29 5.79 -13.49
N TYR A 131 -6.62 4.93 -14.25
CA TYR A 131 -5.49 5.35 -15.07
C TYR A 131 -5.87 6.37 -16.15
N GLN A 132 -7.04 6.22 -16.78
CA GLN A 132 -7.57 7.21 -17.72
C GLN A 132 -7.78 8.58 -17.05
N ALA A 133 -8.38 8.60 -15.86
CA ALA A 133 -8.62 9.82 -15.11
C ALA A 133 -7.32 10.50 -14.67
N VAL A 134 -6.35 9.73 -14.15
CA VAL A 134 -5.02 10.25 -13.79
C VAL A 134 -4.31 10.82 -15.02
N ALA A 135 -4.30 10.11 -16.15
CA ALA A 135 -3.69 10.60 -17.39
C ALA A 135 -4.35 11.89 -17.90
N ALA A 136 -5.68 11.99 -17.80
CA ALA A 136 -6.41 13.21 -18.19
C ALA A 136 -6.02 14.44 -17.35
N THR A 137 -5.60 14.25 -16.10
CA THR A 137 -5.11 15.36 -15.25
C THR A 137 -3.70 15.83 -15.60
N ALA A 138 -2.87 14.96 -16.20
CA ALA A 138 -1.49 15.27 -16.58
C ALA A 138 -1.38 16.04 -17.91
N GLY A 139 -2.37 15.94 -18.80
CA GLY A 139 -2.38 16.61 -20.11
C GLY A 139 -2.94 18.04 -20.11
N LYS A 140 -3.14 18.66 -18.93
CA LYS A 140 -3.83 19.95 -18.78
C LYS A 140 -2.93 21.03 -18.16
N ASP A 141 -1.65 21.00 -18.52
CA ASP A 141 -0.67 22.03 -18.22
C ASP A 141 -0.23 22.73 -19.52
#